data_AF-A0A7S3I9A0-F1
#
_entry.id   AF-A0A7S3I9A0-F1
#
_cell.length_a   1.000
_cell.length_b   1.000
_cell.length_c   1.000
_cell.angle_alpha   90.00
_cell.angle_beta   90.00
_cell.angle_gamma   90.00
#
_symmetry.space_group_name_H-M   'P 1'
#
loop_
_entity.id
_entity.type
_entity.pdbx_description
1 polymer ?
#
loop_
_entity_poly.entity_id
_entity_poly.type
_entity_poly.pdbx_seq_one_letter_code
_entity_poly.pdbx_strand_id
1 'polypeptide(L)'
;GLPTPRGSGTSGYVQKNYAYTNKPRLHQDYQKELEAIKANPPKPPKKPNSEIIAHEQKRQIEIKLITFKQQLEEEELPQEEVERRVCAARKHLHNKLSEAPLMSENTSHHKALQKEKDLQNLREAFKISEDYQPGSAFDFEAIEKKRQEEKD
;
A
#
# COMPACT_ATOMS: atom_id res chain seq x y z
N GLY A 1 26.77 33.46 -23.11
CA GLY A 1 26.92 33.57 -24.58
C GLY A 1 28.04 34.54 -24.91
N LEU A 2 28.36 34.71 -26.19
CA LEU A 2 29.34 35.72 -26.63
C LEU A 2 28.76 37.14 -26.51
N PRO A 3 29.58 38.15 -26.16
CA PRO A 3 29.12 39.55 -26.06
C PRO A 3 28.82 40.16 -27.42
N THR A 4 29.63 39.89 -28.45
CA THR A 4 29.34 40.22 -29.86
C THR A 4 29.91 39.14 -30.79
N PRO A 5 29.29 38.87 -31.96
CA PRO A 5 29.83 37.93 -32.94
C PRO A 5 30.97 38.53 -33.79
N ARG A 6 31.11 39.86 -33.81
CA ARG A 6 32.11 40.58 -34.60
C ARG A 6 33.52 40.31 -34.05
N GLY A 7 34.43 39.86 -34.92
CA GLY A 7 35.79 39.47 -34.54
C GLY A 7 35.93 38.02 -34.06
N SER A 8 34.82 37.29 -33.85
CA SER A 8 34.86 35.87 -33.46
C SER A 8 35.05 34.90 -34.63
N GLY A 9 34.86 35.37 -35.87
CA GLY A 9 34.94 34.52 -37.07
C GLY A 9 33.80 33.48 -37.20
N THR A 10 32.74 33.58 -36.40
CA THR A 10 31.59 32.67 -36.41
C THR A 10 30.27 33.44 -36.47
N SER A 11 29.14 32.75 -36.66
CA SER A 11 27.80 33.34 -36.68
C SER A 11 27.30 33.81 -35.31
N GLY A 12 28.03 33.51 -34.22
CA GLY A 12 27.61 33.82 -32.85
C GLY A 12 26.45 32.97 -32.33
N TYR A 13 26.06 31.91 -33.03
CA TYR A 13 24.97 31.02 -32.62
C TYR A 13 25.40 30.14 -31.45
N VAL A 14 24.79 30.36 -30.27
CA VAL A 14 25.08 29.60 -29.04
C VAL A 14 23.97 28.58 -28.80
N GLN A 15 24.30 27.30 -28.88
CA GLN A 15 23.38 26.22 -28.52
C GLN A 15 23.50 25.88 -27.02
N LYS A 16 22.38 25.44 -26.42
CA LYS A 16 22.42 24.85 -25.09
C LYS A 16 23.18 23.52 -25.15
N ASN A 17 24.00 23.24 -24.13
CA ASN A 17 24.65 21.94 -24.01
C ASN A 17 23.62 20.90 -23.53
N TYR A 18 23.29 19.92 -24.37
CA TYR A 18 22.35 18.84 -24.03
C TYR A 18 22.94 17.80 -23.08
N ALA A 19 24.26 17.67 -23.02
CA ALA A 19 24.96 16.78 -22.09
C ALA A 19 25.18 17.44 -20.71
N TYR A 20 24.95 18.75 -20.59
CA TYR A 20 25.02 19.44 -19.31
C TYR A 20 23.75 19.15 -18.50
N THR A 21 23.87 18.24 -17.54
CA THR A 21 22.86 18.05 -16.51
C THR A 21 23.10 19.08 -15.41
N ASN A 22 22.04 19.77 -14.98
CA ASN A 22 22.14 20.62 -13.80
C ASN A 22 22.58 19.75 -12.63
N LYS A 23 23.62 20.17 -11.89
CA LYS A 23 23.99 19.49 -10.64
C LYS A 23 22.72 19.43 -9.78
N PRO A 24 22.34 18.26 -9.24
CA PRO A 24 21.24 18.20 -8.27
C PRO A 24 21.58 19.20 -7.16
N ARG A 25 20.57 19.91 -6.65
CA ARG A 25 20.76 20.85 -5.55
C ARG A 25 21.32 20.07 -4.37
N LEU A 26 22.64 20.09 -4.20
CA LEU A 26 23.37 19.36 -3.17
C LEU A 26 23.11 19.90 -1.77
N HIS A 27 22.47 21.07 -1.66
CA HIS A 27 22.07 21.66 -0.40
C HIS A 27 20.62 21.30 -0.10
N GLN A 28 20.36 20.00 0.08
CA GLN A 28 19.16 19.57 0.76
C GLN A 28 19.45 19.73 2.25
N ASP A 29 18.90 20.75 2.87
CA ASP A 29 19.07 21.03 4.30
C ASP A 29 18.37 19.92 5.11
N TYR A 30 19.05 18.79 5.32
CA TYR A 30 18.48 17.63 6.02
C TYR A 30 17.89 18.01 7.39
N GLN A 31 18.49 18.98 8.08
CA GLN A 31 17.96 19.51 9.34
C GLN A 31 16.59 20.19 9.13
N LYS A 32 16.43 21.03 8.10
CA LYS A 32 15.15 21.67 7.80
C LYS A 32 14.11 20.66 7.34
N GLU A 33 14.50 19.62 6.60
CA GLU A 33 13.57 18.55 6.21
C GLU A 33 13.13 17.71 7.40
N LEU A 34 14.05 17.37 8.31
CA LEU A 34 13.72 16.68 9.55
C LEU A 34 12.80 17.53 10.43
N GLU A 35 13.06 18.83 10.56
CA GLU A 35 12.18 19.77 11.25
C GLU A 35 10.80 19.85 10.60
N ALA A 36 10.72 19.86 9.26
CA ALA A 36 9.46 19.86 8.53
C ALA A 36 8.66 18.55 8.74
N ILE A 37 9.34 17.40 8.77
CA ILE A 37 8.72 16.10 9.05
C ILE A 37 8.27 16.03 10.53
N LYS A 38 9.05 16.58 11.46
CA LYS A 38 8.65 16.67 12.88
C LYS A 38 7.45 17.58 13.08
N ALA A 39 7.42 18.72 12.39
CA ALA A 39 6.32 19.68 12.46
C ALA A 39 5.04 19.14 11.80
N ASN A 40 5.17 18.33 10.74
CA ASN A 40 4.04 17.73 10.03
C ASN A 40 4.32 16.25 9.75
N PRO A 41 4.13 15.37 10.75
CA PRO A 41 4.42 13.95 10.58
C PRO A 41 3.47 13.34 9.54
N PRO A 42 3.98 12.47 8.64
CA PRO A 42 3.14 11.79 7.68
C PRO A 42 2.06 10.97 8.39
N LYS A 43 0.85 10.98 7.84
CA LYS A 43 -0.27 10.23 8.41
C LYS A 43 0.04 8.73 8.41
N PRO A 44 -0.27 8.01 9.49
CA PRO A 44 -0.08 6.57 9.52
C PRO A 44 -0.89 5.88 8.41
N PRO A 45 -0.43 4.73 7.90
CA PRO A 45 -1.19 3.95 6.93
C PRO A 45 -2.57 3.60 7.52
N LYS A 46 -3.62 3.71 6.69
CA LYS A 46 -4.99 3.39 7.12
C LYS A 46 -5.08 1.89 7.42
N LYS A 47 -5.57 1.57 8.62
CA LYS A 47 -5.83 0.18 9.03
C LYS A 47 -6.94 -0.45 8.18
N PRO A 48 -6.88 -1.76 7.91
CA PRO A 48 -8.00 -2.48 7.33
C PRO A 48 -9.21 -2.44 8.28
N ASN A 49 -10.42 -2.29 7.74
CA ASN A 49 -11.66 -2.41 8.52
C ASN A 49 -12.22 -3.82 8.35
N SER A 50 -12.39 -4.53 9.46
CA SER A 50 -12.90 -5.91 9.50
C SER A 50 -14.34 -6.01 8.97
N GLU A 51 -15.18 -5.01 9.22
CA GLU A 51 -16.58 -5.00 8.76
C GLU A 51 -16.67 -4.97 7.23
N ILE A 52 -15.81 -4.17 6.60
CA ILE A 52 -15.76 -4.04 5.14
C ILE A 52 -15.27 -5.34 4.51
N ILE A 53 -14.27 -5.99 5.12
CA ILE A 53 -13.76 -7.29 4.66
C ILE A 53 -14.86 -8.35 4.75
N ALA A 54 -15.56 -8.43 5.89
CA ALA A 54 -16.66 -9.37 6.08
C ALA A 54 -17.82 -9.12 5.12
N HIS A 55 -18.14 -7.87 4.84
CA HIS A 55 -19.14 -7.49 3.86
C HIS A 55 -18.75 -7.94 2.45
N GLU A 56 -17.50 -7.70 2.05
CA GLU A 56 -17.03 -8.09 0.71
C GLU A 56 -17.01 -9.61 0.53
N GLN A 57 -16.71 -10.38 1.58
CA GLN A 57 -16.82 -11.84 1.57
C GLN A 57 -18.26 -12.31 1.34
N LYS A 58 -19.23 -11.73 2.05
CA LYS A 58 -20.66 -12.02 1.84
C LYS A 58 -21.12 -11.63 0.44
N ARG A 59 -20.69 -10.47 -0.04
CA ARG A 59 -20.98 -9.98 -1.39
C ARG A 59 -20.49 -10.95 -2.47
N GLN A 60 -19.29 -11.51 -2.31
CA GLN A 60 -18.77 -12.52 -3.25
C GLN A 60 -19.61 -13.80 -3.27
N ILE A 61 -20.13 -14.24 -2.12
CA ILE A 61 -21.05 -15.38 -2.07
C ILE A 61 -22.30 -15.07 -2.88
N GLU A 62 -22.93 -13.92 -2.66
CA GLU A 62 -24.15 -13.55 -3.39
C GLU A 62 -23.89 -13.40 -4.90
N ILE A 63 -22.74 -12.83 -5.30
CA ILE A 63 -22.36 -12.78 -6.72
C ILE A 63 -22.27 -14.19 -7.30
N LYS A 64 -21.58 -15.12 -6.62
CA LYS A 64 -21.46 -16.51 -7.08
C LYS A 64 -22.81 -17.21 -7.19
N LEU A 65 -23.73 -16.92 -6.27
CA LEU A 65 -25.08 -17.48 -6.30
C LEU A 65 -25.90 -16.91 -7.45
N ILE A 66 -25.77 -15.60 -7.74
CA ILE A 66 -26.44 -14.97 -8.88
C ILE A 66 -25.91 -15.54 -10.19
N THR A 67 -24.58 -15.64 -10.35
CA THR A 67 -23.99 -16.23 -11.56
C THR A 67 -24.38 -17.69 -11.73
N PHE A 68 -24.44 -18.46 -10.64
CA PHE A 68 -24.86 -19.86 -10.68
C PHE A 68 -26.34 -20.00 -11.03
N LYS A 69 -27.21 -19.14 -10.48
CA LYS A 69 -28.63 -19.10 -10.84
C LYS A 69 -28.80 -18.81 -12.33
N GLN A 70 -28.08 -17.82 -12.87
CA GLN A 70 -28.12 -17.47 -14.29
C GLN A 70 -27.71 -18.66 -15.17
N GLN A 71 -26.66 -19.39 -14.80
CA GLN A 71 -26.24 -20.60 -15.52
C GLN A 71 -27.32 -21.67 -15.54
N LEU A 72 -27.99 -21.92 -14.41
CA LEU A 72 -29.08 -22.91 -14.36
C LEU A 72 -30.32 -22.47 -15.15
N GLU A 73 -30.57 -21.16 -15.24
CA GLU A 73 -31.64 -20.61 -16.08
C GLU A 73 -31.32 -20.75 -17.57
N GLU A 74 -30.05 -20.55 -17.97
CA GLU A 74 -29.57 -20.82 -19.34
C GLU A 74 -29.66 -22.29 -19.73
N GLU A 75 -29.56 -23.21 -18.77
CA GLU A 75 -29.76 -24.66 -18.95
C GLU A 75 -31.26 -25.08 -19.02
N GLU A 76 -32.20 -24.12 -19.02
CA GLU A 76 -33.66 -24.34 -19.11
C GLU A 76 -34.22 -25.31 -18.04
N LEU A 77 -33.59 -25.36 -16.86
CA LEU A 77 -34.04 -26.18 -15.74
C LEU A 77 -35.35 -25.64 -15.13
N PRO A 78 -36.20 -26.51 -14.55
CA PRO A 78 -37.42 -26.08 -13.88
C PRO A 78 -37.10 -25.20 -12.66
N GLN A 79 -37.87 -24.14 -12.47
CA GLN A 79 -37.63 -23.11 -11.44
C GLN A 79 -37.48 -23.69 -10.01
N GLU A 80 -38.28 -24.69 -9.67
CA GLU A 80 -38.21 -25.39 -8.37
C GLU A 80 -36.84 -26.07 -8.14
N GLU A 81 -36.27 -26.66 -9.19
CA GLU A 81 -34.97 -27.31 -9.11
C GLU A 81 -33.84 -26.30 -9.05
N VAL A 82 -33.96 -25.19 -9.78
CA VAL A 82 -33.01 -24.06 -9.71
C VAL A 82 -32.94 -23.52 -8.28
N GLU A 83 -34.08 -23.24 -7.65
CA GLU A 83 -34.13 -22.74 -6.28
C GLU A 83 -33.55 -23.72 -5.27
N ARG A 84 -33.85 -25.03 -5.43
CA ARG A 84 -33.29 -26.08 -4.58
C ARG A 84 -31.76 -26.14 -4.68
N ARG A 85 -31.22 -26.10 -5.90
CA ARG A 85 -29.77 -26.12 -6.16
C ARG A 85 -29.08 -24.85 -5.64
N VAL A 86 -29.67 -23.68 -5.84
CA VAL A 86 -29.14 -22.40 -5.32
C VAL A 86 -29.17 -22.37 -3.78
N CYS A 87 -30.22 -22.88 -3.15
CA CYS A 87 -30.31 -22.97 -1.68
C CYS A 87 -29.24 -23.90 -1.10
N ALA A 88 -29.02 -25.06 -1.73
CA ALA A 88 -27.94 -25.96 -1.37
C ALA A 88 -26.56 -25.30 -1.54
N ALA A 89 -26.34 -24.62 -2.68
CA ALA A 89 -25.10 -23.88 -2.96
C ALA A 89 -24.86 -22.75 -1.95
N ARG A 90 -25.90 -22.02 -1.54
CA ARG A 90 -25.80 -20.97 -0.51
C ARG A 90 -25.32 -21.52 0.82
N LYS A 91 -25.93 -22.61 1.31
CA LYS A 91 -25.49 -23.28 2.55
C LYS A 91 -24.04 -23.74 2.46
N HIS A 92 -23.66 -24.35 1.34
CA HIS A 92 -22.30 -24.81 1.09
C HIS A 92 -21.28 -23.67 1.10
N LEU A 93 -21.56 -22.57 0.41
CA LEU A 93 -20.65 -21.41 0.35
C LEU A 93 -20.51 -20.69 1.69
N HIS A 94 -21.59 -20.61 2.48
CA HIS A 94 -21.52 -20.07 3.84
C HIS A 94 -20.70 -20.96 4.78
N ASN A 95 -20.86 -22.29 4.70
CA ASN A 95 -20.04 -23.22 5.49
C ASN A 95 -18.56 -23.11 5.11
N LYS A 96 -18.25 -23.07 3.81
CA LYS A 96 -16.89 -22.85 3.32
C LYS A 96 -16.28 -21.54 3.82
N LEU A 97 -17.07 -20.46 3.88
CA LEU A 97 -16.58 -19.18 4.40
C LEU A 97 -16.20 -19.27 5.89
N SER A 98 -16.90 -20.09 6.66
CA SER A 98 -16.57 -20.31 8.08
C SER A 98 -15.31 -21.15 8.29
N GLU A 99 -15.02 -22.09 7.39
CA GLU A 99 -13.81 -22.92 7.43
C GLU A 99 -12.58 -22.16 6.91
N ALA A 100 -12.73 -21.43 5.80
CA ALA A 100 -11.67 -20.65 5.19
C ALA A 100 -12.24 -19.34 4.61
N PRO A 101 -11.63 -18.18 4.90
CA PRO A 101 -12.06 -16.92 4.30
C PRO A 101 -11.93 -16.99 2.77
N LEU A 102 -13.03 -16.74 2.04
CA LEU A 102 -12.93 -16.47 0.61
C LEU A 102 -12.18 -15.15 0.43
N MET A 103 -10.92 -15.24 0.00
CA MET A 103 -10.06 -14.09 -0.22
C MET A 103 -10.39 -13.48 -1.59
N SER A 104 -10.70 -12.18 -1.61
CA SER A 104 -10.77 -11.38 -2.84
C SER A 104 -9.58 -10.45 -2.88
N GLU A 105 -8.64 -10.79 -3.76
CA GLU A 105 -7.31 -10.19 -3.84
C GLU A 105 -7.32 -8.73 -4.31
N ASN A 106 -8.46 -8.23 -4.79
CA ASN A 106 -8.51 -6.95 -5.51
C ASN A 106 -9.01 -5.75 -4.70
N THR A 107 -9.54 -5.93 -3.49
CA THR A 107 -10.09 -4.81 -2.72
C THR A 107 -9.05 -4.07 -1.87
N SER A 108 -9.25 -2.76 -1.65
CA SER A 108 -8.29 -1.91 -0.94
C SER A 108 -8.03 -2.38 0.50
N HIS A 109 -9.07 -2.76 1.23
CA HIS A 109 -8.94 -3.25 2.61
C HIS A 109 -8.27 -4.62 2.69
N HIS A 110 -8.51 -5.50 1.72
CA HIS A 110 -7.83 -6.79 1.66
C HIS A 110 -6.34 -6.64 1.35
N LYS A 111 -5.99 -5.73 0.44
CA LYS A 111 -4.59 -5.37 0.17
C LYS A 111 -3.92 -4.75 1.39
N ALA A 112 -4.64 -3.94 2.16
CA ALA A 112 -4.13 -3.38 3.41
C ALA A 112 -3.88 -4.47 4.46
N LEU A 113 -4.81 -5.41 4.64
CA LEU A 113 -4.65 -6.57 5.52
C LEU A 113 -3.44 -7.44 5.13
N GLN A 114 -3.28 -7.71 3.83
CA GLN A 114 -2.16 -8.50 3.32
C GLN A 114 -0.82 -7.78 3.55
N LYS A 115 -0.76 -6.48 3.25
CA LYS A 115 0.42 -5.66 3.56
C LYS A 115 0.75 -5.63 5.05
N GLU A 116 -0.26 -5.58 5.92
CA GLU A 116 -0.04 -5.60 7.37
C GLU A 116 0.59 -6.92 7.80
N LYS A 117 0.11 -8.07 7.28
CA LYS A 117 0.72 -9.38 7.50
C LYS A 117 2.14 -9.45 6.94
N ASP A 118 2.38 -8.96 5.73
CA ASP A 118 3.71 -8.95 5.12
C ASP A 118 4.69 -8.10 5.93
N LEU A 119 4.25 -6.93 6.42
CA LEU A 119 5.04 -6.06 7.28
C LEU A 119 5.31 -6.71 8.65
N GLN A 120 4.37 -7.46 9.22
CA GLN A 120 4.58 -8.23 10.44
C GLN A 120 5.65 -9.31 10.22
N ASN A 121 5.55 -10.09 9.14
CA ASN A 121 6.56 -11.09 8.80
C ASN A 121 7.95 -10.48 8.60
N LEU A 122 8.03 -9.32 7.93
CA LEU A 122 9.29 -8.59 7.77
C LEU A 122 9.82 -8.09 9.11
N ARG A 123 8.95 -7.57 9.99
CA ARG A 123 9.33 -7.11 11.34
C ARG A 123 9.98 -8.24 12.13
N GLU A 124 9.37 -9.42 12.12
CA GLU A 124 9.88 -10.62 12.78
C GLU A 124 11.22 -11.05 12.16
N ALA A 125 11.31 -11.09 10.83
CA ALA A 125 12.53 -11.45 10.12
C ALA A 125 13.71 -10.51 10.44
N PHE A 126 13.45 -9.20 10.55
CA PHE A 126 14.45 -8.20 10.93
C PHE A 126 14.66 -8.07 12.43
N LYS A 127 13.94 -8.85 13.26
CA LYS A 127 14.01 -8.82 14.73
C LYS A 127 13.75 -7.42 15.30
N ILE A 128 12.82 -6.68 14.71
CA ILE A 128 12.43 -5.35 15.19
C ILE A 128 11.47 -5.53 16.37
N SER A 129 11.82 -4.97 17.54
CA SER A 129 11.02 -5.07 18.78
C SER A 129 9.62 -4.47 18.61
N GLU A 130 8.59 -4.99 19.28
CA GLU A 130 7.20 -4.48 19.24
C GLU A 130 7.07 -3.00 19.66
N ASP A 131 7.92 -2.56 20.57
CA ASP A 131 7.96 -1.17 21.08
C ASP A 131 8.68 -0.21 20.13
N TYR A 132 9.19 -0.69 18.98
CA TYR A 132 9.87 0.15 18.00
C TYR A 132 8.94 1.25 17.48
N GLN A 133 9.33 2.50 17.71
CA GLN A 133 8.65 3.68 17.19
C GLN A 133 9.32 4.17 15.91
N PRO A 134 8.57 4.31 14.81
CA PRO A 134 9.12 4.83 13.57
C PRO A 134 9.64 6.27 13.79
N GLY A 135 10.87 6.53 13.33
CA GLY A 135 11.51 7.84 13.47
C GLY A 135 12.42 7.97 14.69
N SER A 136 12.37 7.05 15.67
CA SER A 136 13.23 7.10 16.87
C SER A 136 14.72 7.05 16.55
N ALA A 137 15.10 6.54 15.38
CA ALA A 137 16.49 6.50 14.91
C ALA A 137 17.07 7.91 14.59
N PHE A 138 16.21 8.91 14.37
CA PHE A 138 16.62 10.29 14.05
C PHE A 138 16.57 11.22 15.27
N ASP A 139 16.09 10.73 16.42
CA ASP A 139 16.09 11.47 17.68
C ASP A 139 17.38 11.18 18.47
N PHE A 140 18.45 11.89 18.08
CA PHE A 140 19.78 11.74 18.67
C PHE A 140 19.75 11.91 20.20
N GLU A 141 19.00 12.88 20.71
CA GLU A 141 18.86 13.11 22.15
C GLU A 141 18.23 11.90 22.89
N ALA A 142 17.21 11.27 22.28
CA ALA A 142 16.55 10.11 22.86
C ALA A 142 17.47 8.87 22.85
N ILE A 143 18.27 8.71 21.79
CA ILE A 143 19.27 7.65 21.67
C ILE A 143 20.37 7.84 22.73
N GLU A 144 20.85 9.07 22.91
CA GLU A 144 21.88 9.40 23.90
C GLU A 144 21.40 9.14 25.32
N LYS A 145 20.17 9.53 25.66
CA LYS A 145 19.55 9.22 26.97
C LYS A 145 19.45 7.72 27.22
N LYS A 146 18.92 6.95 26.27
CA LYS A 146 18.86 5.48 26.38
C LYS A 146 20.23 4.86 26.59
N ARG A 147 21.26 5.34 25.87
CA ARG A 147 22.64 4.88 26.03
C ARG A 147 23.23 5.22 27.40
N GLN A 148 22.81 6.33 28.02
CA GLN A 148 23.22 6.68 29.38
C GLN A 148 22.52 5.77 30.40
N GLU A 149 21.21 5.58 30.26
CA GLU A 149 20.42 4.68 31.12
C GLU A 149 20.89 3.22 31.08
N GLU A 150 21.40 2.74 29.93
CA GLU A 150 21.96 1.39 29.80
C GLU A 150 23.36 1.22 30.43
N LYS A 151 24.05 2.32 30.76
CA LYS A 151 25.41 2.30 31.34
C LYS A 151 25.42 2.33 32.87
N ASP A 152 24.35 2.81 33.48
CA ASP A 152 24.13 2.85 34.94
C ASP A 152 23.52 1.54 35.44
#